data_AF-A0A8S1RZ18-F1
#
_entry.id   AF-A0A8S1RZ18-F1
#
_cell.length_a   1.000
_cell.length_b   1.000
_cell.length_c   1.000
_cell.angle_alpha   90.00
_cell.angle_beta   90.00
_cell.angle_gamma   90.00
#
_symmetry.space_group_name_H-M   'P 1'
#
loop_
_entity.id
_entity.type
_entity.pdbx_description
1 polymer ?
#
loop_
_entity_poly.entity_id
_entity_poly.type
_entity_poly.pdbx_seq_one_letter_code
_entity_poly.pdbx_strand_id
1 'polypeptide(L)'
;MSNQILEEDLNQSLRLIVQGRENFLKATNCEMRQQSYSQMKKGCGDLLTYIRHEKDENIKTMMSQQLKRYIDELNNFSEAMKINQQTEEVEVVQVKKQELLYTQESNKEIQLYNAQYAKYVEIHQVTQNNTTQIIGLESQKQILNERIGLPLLFPQLFQGNRKLQTSTLLYGPRGTGKTELLRQIASDCKALLIIVNISMIIELEEQNTVSELMNQIEQQTKNKSFIIVLKQLEECKNREKLIQFFEKYNLKSLVESERLASNVIGCTNQPWKIHHSVRRIFENRVEFTLMSEKQRLEFINHKLFQFQQYKLQNNEIAELAKITNKFTGMDLKNLFTKAIQIYEQKQYAKTDQDFYDCILDVLQVQKSSVQDSEIQQFTQWKQEFCI
;
A
#
# COMPACT_ATOMS: atom_id res chain seq x y z
N MET A 1 -6.21 49.08 -0.95
CA MET A 1 -5.11 48.79 -1.89
C MET A 1 -4.07 47.84 -1.31
N SER A 2 -3.74 47.87 -0.02
CA SER A 2 -2.70 46.98 0.57
C SER A 2 -3.03 45.49 0.58
N ASN A 3 -4.29 45.09 0.85
CA ASN A 3 -4.63 43.65 0.97
C ASN A 3 -4.68 42.90 -0.37
N GLN A 4 -4.99 43.59 -1.48
CA GLN A 4 -5.03 42.96 -2.82
C GLN A 4 -3.62 42.65 -3.34
N ILE A 5 -2.65 43.53 -3.05
CA ILE A 5 -1.24 43.33 -3.43
C ILE A 5 -0.66 42.14 -2.65
N LEU A 6 -0.98 42.02 -1.35
CA LEU A 6 -0.57 40.90 -0.51
C LEU A 6 -1.15 39.55 -0.98
N GLU A 7 -2.42 39.49 -1.38
CA GLU A 7 -3.03 38.26 -1.92
C GLU A 7 -2.45 37.85 -3.29
N GLU A 8 -2.10 38.82 -4.14
CA GLU A 8 -1.40 38.54 -5.41
C GLU A 8 0.00 37.98 -5.16
N ASP A 9 0.75 38.54 -4.20
CA ASP A 9 2.09 38.07 -3.80
C ASP A 9 2.05 36.64 -3.20
N LEU A 10 1.01 36.32 -2.41
CA LEU A 10 0.79 34.97 -1.89
C LEU A 10 0.51 33.98 -3.03
N ASN A 11 -0.38 34.33 -3.95
CA ASN A 11 -0.71 33.46 -5.08
C ASN A 11 0.48 33.25 -6.01
N GLN A 12 1.31 34.28 -6.20
CA GLN A 12 2.54 34.19 -6.96
C GLN A 12 3.59 33.30 -6.27
N SER A 13 3.77 33.44 -4.95
CA SER A 13 4.73 32.61 -4.21
C SER A 13 4.33 31.11 -4.24
N LEU A 14 3.05 30.79 -4.04
CA LEU A 14 2.53 29.43 -4.14
C LEU A 14 2.68 28.85 -5.56
N ARG A 15 2.44 29.66 -6.60
CA ARG A 15 2.65 29.23 -8.00
C ARG A 15 4.11 28.88 -8.26
N LEU A 16 5.06 29.70 -7.80
CA LEU A 16 6.49 29.44 -7.95
C LEU A 16 6.92 28.14 -7.25
N ILE A 17 6.38 27.86 -6.06
CA ILE A 17 6.65 26.63 -5.32
C ILE A 17 6.13 25.41 -6.08
N VAL A 18 4.87 25.45 -6.53
CA VAL A 18 4.24 24.33 -7.24
C VAL A 18 4.91 24.08 -8.60
N GLN A 19 5.18 25.14 -9.37
CA GLN A 19 5.85 25.03 -10.66
C GLN A 19 7.29 24.53 -10.49
N GLY A 20 8.04 25.06 -9.51
CA GLY A 20 9.39 24.59 -9.21
C GLY A 20 9.40 23.10 -8.84
N ARG A 21 8.45 22.64 -8.03
CA ARG A 21 8.30 21.23 -7.67
C ARG A 21 7.99 20.35 -8.88
N GLU A 22 7.01 20.72 -9.71
CA GLU A 22 6.66 19.93 -10.88
C GLU A 22 7.81 19.83 -11.89
N ASN A 23 8.48 20.95 -12.14
CA ASN A 23 9.61 21.00 -13.06
C ASN A 23 10.79 20.18 -12.53
N PHE A 24 11.02 20.17 -11.21
CA PHE A 24 12.05 19.36 -10.59
C PHE A 24 11.82 17.85 -10.82
N LEU A 25 10.57 17.39 -10.67
CA LEU A 25 10.19 15.99 -10.87
C LEU A 25 10.22 15.58 -12.36
N LYS A 26 9.91 16.51 -13.26
CA LYS A 26 9.93 16.27 -14.73
C LYS A 26 11.33 16.42 -15.35
N ALA A 27 12.29 17.03 -14.64
CA ALA A 27 13.60 17.35 -15.18
C ALA A 27 14.46 16.11 -15.46
N THR A 28 14.94 16.03 -16.71
CA THR A 28 15.79 14.95 -17.22
C THR A 28 17.29 15.23 -17.08
N ASN A 29 17.70 16.48 -16.84
CA ASN A 29 19.09 16.89 -16.67
C ASN A 29 19.33 17.68 -15.37
N CYS A 30 20.60 17.79 -14.96
CA CYS A 30 21.00 18.43 -13.70
C CYS A 30 20.72 19.94 -13.70
N GLU A 31 20.93 20.62 -14.83
CA GLU A 31 20.68 22.06 -14.97
C GLU A 31 19.20 22.43 -14.78
N MET A 32 18.27 21.66 -15.36
CA MET A 32 16.83 21.88 -15.16
C MET A 32 16.42 21.62 -13.70
N ARG A 33 17.05 20.65 -13.02
CA ARG A 33 16.82 20.41 -11.59
C ARG A 33 17.31 21.57 -10.73
N GLN A 34 18.49 22.12 -11.02
CA GLN A 34 19.02 23.30 -10.32
C GLN A 34 18.14 24.55 -10.54
N GLN A 35 17.67 24.78 -11.77
CA GLN A 35 16.75 25.89 -12.07
C GLN A 35 15.41 25.74 -11.34
N SER A 36 14.84 24.54 -11.35
CA SER A 36 13.58 24.23 -10.68
C SER A 36 13.69 24.37 -9.15
N TYR A 37 14.82 23.96 -8.58
CA TYR A 37 15.14 24.16 -7.17
C TYR A 37 15.28 25.64 -6.81
N SER A 38 15.95 26.44 -7.65
CA SER A 38 16.07 27.90 -7.45
C SER A 38 14.70 28.59 -7.49
N GLN A 39 13.82 28.18 -8.40
CA GLN A 39 12.44 28.68 -8.48
C GLN A 39 11.64 28.37 -7.21
N MET A 40 11.70 27.13 -6.74
CA MET A 40 11.03 26.71 -5.51
C MET A 40 11.60 27.43 -4.28
N LYS A 41 12.93 27.59 -4.19
CA LYS A 41 13.60 28.34 -3.12
C LYS A 41 13.16 29.80 -3.08
N LYS A 42 13.03 30.44 -4.25
CA LYS A 42 12.50 31.81 -4.37
C LYS A 42 11.06 31.91 -3.86
N GLY A 43 10.18 30.99 -4.29
CA GLY A 43 8.79 30.96 -3.82
C GLY A 43 8.65 30.78 -2.31
N CYS A 44 9.49 29.94 -1.68
CA CYS A 44 9.53 29.82 -0.22
C CYS A 44 9.99 31.12 0.47
N GLY A 45 10.95 31.84 -0.12
CA GLY A 45 11.38 33.15 0.38
C GLY A 45 10.28 34.21 0.29
N ASP A 46 9.54 34.25 -0.81
CA ASP A 46 8.42 35.16 -1.02
C ASP A 46 7.28 34.86 -0.03
N LEU A 47 6.97 33.58 0.21
CA LEU A 47 5.97 33.13 1.19
C LEU A 47 6.37 33.50 2.63
N LEU A 48 7.65 33.39 2.98
CA LEU A 48 8.15 33.83 4.29
C LEU A 48 7.96 35.34 4.50
N THR A 49 8.19 36.13 3.44
CA THR A 49 7.98 37.58 3.47
C THR A 49 6.50 37.90 3.68
N TYR A 50 5.59 37.21 2.99
CA TYR A 50 4.14 37.31 3.19
C TYR A 50 3.75 37.02 4.64
N ILE A 51 4.22 35.90 5.21
CA ILE A 51 3.92 35.48 6.60
C ILE A 51 4.36 36.54 7.62
N ARG A 52 5.44 37.27 7.37
CA ARG A 52 5.92 38.35 8.26
C ARG A 52 4.99 39.56 8.27
N HIS A 53 4.26 39.80 7.18
CA HIS A 53 3.36 40.94 7.04
C HIS A 53 1.88 40.60 7.29
N GLU A 54 1.55 39.31 7.45
CA GLU A 54 0.21 38.83 7.77
C GLU A 54 -0.20 39.22 9.21
N LYS A 55 -1.41 39.76 9.34
CA LYS A 55 -1.95 40.26 10.63
C LYS A 55 -2.78 39.21 11.36
N ASP A 56 -3.33 38.23 10.66
CA ASP A 56 -4.13 37.15 11.25
C ASP A 56 -3.23 36.01 11.76
N GLU A 57 -3.21 35.81 13.07
CA GLU A 57 -2.40 34.79 13.74
C GLU A 57 -2.81 33.35 13.35
N ASN A 58 -4.06 33.10 12.99
CA ASN A 58 -4.49 31.76 12.53
C ASN A 58 -3.93 31.44 11.15
N ILE A 59 -4.01 32.40 10.22
CA ILE A 59 -3.48 32.27 8.85
C ILE A 59 -1.95 32.17 8.91
N LYS A 60 -1.31 33.01 9.72
CA LYS A 60 0.14 32.98 9.95
C LYS A 60 0.61 31.63 10.48
N THR A 61 -0.13 31.02 11.42
CA THR A 61 0.19 29.68 11.96
C THR A 61 0.03 28.60 10.88
N MET A 62 -1.07 28.62 10.13
CA MET A 62 -1.33 27.67 9.04
C MET A 62 -0.26 27.78 7.93
N MET A 63 0.03 28.99 7.48
CA MET A 63 1.02 29.27 6.43
C MET A 63 2.45 28.96 6.89
N SER A 64 2.77 29.18 8.17
CA SER A 64 4.08 28.79 8.74
C SER A 64 4.27 27.27 8.76
N GLN A 65 3.23 26.50 9.07
CA GLN A 65 3.27 25.04 8.97
C GLN A 65 3.45 24.58 7.52
N GLN A 66 2.79 25.25 6.58
CA GLN A 66 2.90 24.96 5.16
C GLN A 66 4.29 25.30 4.60
N LEU A 67 4.86 26.45 4.98
CA LEU A 67 6.22 26.85 4.64
C LEU A 67 7.24 25.83 5.17
N LYS A 68 7.07 25.35 6.40
CA LYS A 68 7.95 24.31 6.98
C LYS A 68 8.00 23.06 6.11
N ARG A 69 6.84 22.58 5.64
CA ARG A 69 6.76 21.44 4.71
C ARG A 69 7.50 21.70 3.39
N TYR A 70 7.38 22.90 2.82
CA TYR A 70 8.10 23.24 1.59
C TYR A 70 9.61 23.34 1.77
N ILE A 71 10.07 23.80 2.94
CA ILE A 71 11.51 23.81 3.28
C ILE A 71 12.04 22.38 3.45
N ASP A 72 11.29 21.50 4.09
CA ASP A 72 11.67 20.08 4.21
C ASP A 72 11.75 19.40 2.83
N GLU A 73 10.82 19.71 1.92
CA GLU A 73 10.88 19.26 0.52
C GLU A 73 12.11 19.82 -0.23
N LEU A 74 12.45 21.09 -0.04
CA LEU A 74 13.67 21.68 -0.60
C LEU A 74 14.94 20.98 -0.08
N ASN A 75 15.00 20.66 1.21
CA ASN A 75 16.14 19.94 1.78
C ASN A 75 16.30 18.55 1.16
N ASN A 76 15.19 17.84 0.95
CA ASN A 76 15.21 16.54 0.25
C ASN A 76 15.67 16.68 -1.21
N PHE A 77 15.25 17.73 -1.92
CA PHE A 77 15.71 18.00 -3.29
C PHE A 77 17.19 18.39 -3.35
N SER A 78 17.67 19.14 -2.35
CA SER A 78 19.09 19.45 -2.18
C SER A 78 19.92 18.18 -1.95
N GLU A 79 19.46 17.28 -1.06
CA GLU A 79 20.11 15.99 -0.83
C GLU A 79 20.12 15.10 -2.07
N ALA A 80 19.01 15.06 -2.82
CA ALA A 80 18.94 14.34 -4.10
C ALA A 80 19.84 14.94 -5.20
N MET A 81 20.26 16.20 -5.07
CA MET A 81 21.16 16.90 -5.99
C MET A 81 22.63 16.90 -5.56
N LYS A 82 22.99 16.36 -4.38
CA LYS A 82 24.39 16.29 -3.91
C LYS A 82 25.24 15.34 -4.76
N ILE A 83 25.67 15.85 -5.91
CA ILE A 83 27.03 15.74 -6.44
C ILE A 83 27.91 16.68 -5.58
N ASN A 84 29.09 16.22 -5.16
CA ASN A 84 30.08 17.00 -4.40
C ASN A 84 30.27 18.41 -4.98
N GLN A 85 29.93 19.43 -4.20
CA GLN A 85 30.65 20.71 -4.16
C GLN A 85 30.40 21.37 -2.79
N GLN A 86 31.49 21.86 -2.23
CA GLN A 86 31.70 22.27 -0.84
C GLN A 86 30.92 23.54 -0.46
N THR A 87 30.57 23.63 0.84
CA THR A 87 30.45 24.84 1.72
C THR A 87 29.47 25.94 1.27
N GLU A 88 28.54 26.44 2.08
CA GLU A 88 28.74 27.11 3.39
C GLU A 88 27.51 26.98 4.31
N GLU A 89 27.78 27.18 5.60
CA GLU A 89 26.98 26.92 6.79
C GLU A 89 25.79 27.87 6.99
N VAL A 90 24.65 27.33 7.45
CA VAL A 90 23.75 28.03 8.39
C VAL A 90 23.24 27.02 9.43
N GLU A 91 23.81 27.16 10.63
CA GLU A 91 23.43 26.69 11.97
C GLU A 91 22.35 25.59 12.12
N VAL A 92 22.84 24.38 12.40
CA VAL A 92 22.08 23.26 12.96
C VAL A 92 22.21 23.31 14.48
N VAL A 93 21.25 23.94 15.16
CA VAL A 93 21.11 23.79 16.63
C VAL A 93 19.62 23.68 16.99
N GLN A 94 19.28 22.55 17.62
CA GLN A 94 18.05 22.28 18.40
C GLN A 94 16.72 21.99 17.69
N VAL A 95 16.59 20.82 17.03
CA VAL A 95 15.33 20.01 17.06
C VAL A 95 15.58 18.49 17.13
N LYS A 96 16.81 18.00 16.88
CA LYS A 96 17.13 16.56 16.73
C LYS A 96 17.03 15.66 17.99
N LYS A 97 16.44 16.11 19.11
CA LYS A 97 16.28 15.25 20.31
C LYS A 97 14.85 14.80 20.60
N GLN A 98 13.83 15.40 19.97
CA GLN A 98 12.43 14.96 20.17
C GLN A 98 11.92 14.00 19.09
N GLU A 99 12.29 14.16 17.81
CA GLU A 99 11.81 13.25 16.74
C GLU A 99 12.42 11.85 16.79
N LEU A 100 13.64 11.71 17.33
CA LEU A 100 14.31 10.41 17.54
C LEU A 100 13.79 9.65 18.77
N LEU A 101 13.10 10.31 19.70
CA LEU A 101 12.47 9.64 20.84
C LEU A 101 11.10 9.09 20.45
N TYR A 102 10.30 9.87 19.71
CA TYR A 102 8.96 9.48 19.27
C TYR A 102 8.95 8.31 18.27
N THR A 103 9.97 8.16 17.42
CA THR A 103 10.10 7.00 16.51
C THR A 103 10.70 5.76 17.17
N GLN A 104 11.42 5.90 18.28
CA GLN A 104 11.96 4.75 19.01
C GLN A 104 10.95 4.14 19.98
N GLU A 105 10.07 4.96 20.58
CA GLU A 105 9.02 4.47 21.49
C GLU A 105 7.88 3.80 20.72
N SER A 106 7.42 4.38 19.60
CA SER A 106 6.36 3.78 18.77
C SER A 106 6.80 2.46 18.14
N ASN A 107 8.07 2.34 17.72
CA ASN A 107 8.61 1.09 17.18
C ASN A 107 8.85 0.03 18.28
N LYS A 108 9.18 0.43 19.51
CA LYS A 108 9.31 -0.49 20.64
C LYS A 108 7.97 -1.07 21.09
N GLU A 109 6.90 -0.27 21.11
CA GLU A 109 5.55 -0.77 21.44
C GLU A 109 5.00 -1.74 20.38
N ILE A 110 5.23 -1.44 19.09
CA ILE A 110 4.87 -2.36 17.98
C ILE A 110 5.71 -3.64 18.02
N GLN A 111 6.99 -3.55 18.37
CA GLN A 111 7.86 -4.72 18.54
C GLN A 111 7.47 -5.59 19.73
N LEU A 112 7.06 -5.00 20.86
CA LEU A 112 6.61 -5.73 22.04
C LEU A 112 5.26 -6.44 21.79
N TYR A 113 4.36 -5.80 21.04
CA TYR A 113 3.08 -6.36 20.58
C TYR A 113 3.26 -7.60 19.67
N ASN A 114 4.23 -7.54 18.77
CA ASN A 114 4.58 -8.68 17.92
C ASN A 114 5.07 -9.89 18.74
N ALA A 115 5.52 -9.73 19.99
CA ALA A 115 5.93 -10.87 20.79
C ALA A 115 4.74 -11.67 21.39
N GLN A 116 3.61 -11.01 21.69
CA GLN A 116 2.46 -11.63 22.36
C GLN A 116 1.32 -12.05 21.41
N TYR A 117 1.07 -11.28 20.33
CA TYR A 117 -0.05 -11.52 19.40
C TYR A 117 0.33 -11.60 17.91
N ALA A 118 1.63 -11.62 17.54
CA ALA A 118 2.04 -11.70 16.11
C ALA A 118 1.49 -12.91 15.35
N LYS A 119 1.07 -13.96 16.06
CA LYS A 119 0.42 -15.11 15.43
C LYS A 119 -0.93 -14.75 14.79
N TYR A 120 -1.59 -13.69 15.27
CA TYR A 120 -2.98 -13.37 14.93
C TYR A 120 -3.14 -12.03 14.23
N VAL A 121 -2.29 -11.06 14.58
CA VAL A 121 -2.34 -9.71 14.03
C VAL A 121 -0.96 -9.26 13.60
N GLU A 122 -0.87 -8.80 12.36
CA GLU A 122 0.31 -8.16 11.83
C GLU A 122 0.03 -6.66 11.70
N ILE A 123 0.70 -5.85 12.51
CA ILE A 123 0.66 -4.39 12.40
C ILE A 123 1.89 -3.96 11.59
N HIS A 124 1.64 -3.41 10.41
CA HIS A 124 2.67 -2.87 9.54
C HIS A 124 2.56 -1.35 9.53
N GLN A 125 3.52 -0.69 10.19
CA GLN A 125 3.84 0.72 9.89
C GLN A 125 4.86 0.71 8.75
N VAL A 126 4.42 1.08 7.56
CA VAL A 126 5.29 1.00 6.39
C VAL A 126 6.37 2.08 6.49
N THR A 127 7.58 1.63 6.82
CA THR A 127 8.83 2.37 6.61
C THR A 127 9.28 2.11 5.18
N GLN A 128 9.75 3.16 4.50
CA GLN A 128 9.88 3.19 3.04
C GLN A 128 10.70 2.03 2.41
N ASN A 129 10.40 1.79 1.12
CA ASN A 129 11.29 1.25 0.08
C ASN A 129 11.50 -0.26 -0.07
N ASN A 130 10.45 -1.07 0.08
CA ASN A 130 10.40 -2.40 -0.54
C ASN A 130 9.10 -2.58 -1.32
N THR A 131 8.85 -1.74 -2.33
CA THR A 131 7.68 -1.92 -3.21
C THR A 131 7.95 -3.07 -4.18
N THR A 132 7.47 -4.25 -3.81
CA THR A 132 7.24 -5.35 -4.75
C THR A 132 6.28 -4.86 -5.84
N GLN A 133 6.78 -4.72 -7.07
CA GLN A 133 5.93 -4.28 -8.18
C GLN A 133 4.85 -5.34 -8.45
N ILE A 134 3.60 -4.94 -8.30
CA ILE A 134 2.45 -5.78 -8.63
C ILE A 134 2.16 -5.66 -10.11
N ILE A 135 2.05 -6.79 -10.80
CA ILE A 135 1.87 -6.85 -12.25
C ILE A 135 0.44 -7.29 -12.55
N GLY A 136 -0.17 -6.65 -13.55
CA GLY A 136 -1.59 -6.82 -13.84
C GLY A 136 -2.49 -6.13 -12.82
N LEU A 137 -3.75 -6.58 -12.79
CA LEU A 137 -4.81 -6.10 -11.90
C LEU A 137 -5.12 -4.60 -12.05
N GLU A 138 -4.98 -4.06 -13.27
CA GLU A 138 -5.15 -2.63 -13.56
C GLU A 138 -6.52 -2.11 -13.12
N SER A 139 -7.59 -2.87 -13.42
CA SER A 139 -8.95 -2.51 -13.01
C SER A 139 -9.12 -2.56 -11.48
N GLN A 140 -8.57 -3.56 -10.80
CA GLN A 140 -8.63 -3.66 -9.34
C GLN A 140 -7.80 -2.56 -8.67
N LYS A 141 -6.61 -2.25 -9.20
CA LYS A 141 -5.77 -1.13 -8.73
C LYS A 141 -6.51 0.19 -8.84
N GLN A 142 -7.14 0.45 -9.99
CA GLN A 142 -7.92 1.67 -10.18
C GLN A 142 -9.06 1.74 -9.15
N ILE A 143 -9.87 0.68 -9.04
CA ILE A 143 -11.00 0.63 -8.10
C ILE A 143 -10.54 0.83 -6.65
N LEU A 144 -9.46 0.18 -6.23
CA LEU A 144 -8.96 0.29 -4.86
C LEU A 144 -8.27 1.63 -4.59
N ASN A 145 -7.59 2.21 -5.59
CA ASN A 145 -7.05 3.56 -5.46
C ASN A 145 -8.18 4.58 -5.32
N GLU A 146 -9.25 4.47 -6.10
CA GLU A 146 -10.40 5.37 -6.00
C GLU A 146 -11.13 5.22 -4.66
N ARG A 147 -11.32 3.98 -4.20
CA ARG A 147 -12.12 3.67 -3.00
C ARG A 147 -11.36 3.70 -1.69
N ILE A 148 -10.04 3.49 -1.69
CA ILE A 148 -9.23 3.42 -0.47
C ILE A 148 -8.15 4.50 -0.52
N GLY A 149 -7.40 4.58 -1.62
CA GLY A 149 -6.28 5.51 -1.75
C GLY A 149 -6.67 6.98 -1.72
N LEU A 150 -7.59 7.42 -2.58
CA LEU A 150 -8.07 8.81 -2.65
C LEU A 150 -8.64 9.31 -1.31
N PRO A 151 -9.48 8.55 -0.59
CA PRO A 151 -9.95 8.96 0.73
C PRO A 151 -8.82 9.15 1.74
N LEU A 152 -7.84 8.23 1.76
CA LEU A 152 -6.69 8.30 2.66
C LEU A 152 -5.82 9.53 2.37
N LEU A 153 -5.61 9.85 1.09
CA LEU A 153 -4.80 10.99 0.67
C LEU A 153 -5.53 12.34 0.78
N PHE A 154 -6.82 12.36 0.46
CA PHE A 154 -7.64 13.57 0.34
C PHE A 154 -8.95 13.46 1.15
N PRO A 155 -8.89 13.33 2.49
CA PRO A 155 -10.09 13.15 3.32
C PRO A 155 -11.06 14.33 3.22
N GLN A 156 -10.59 15.52 2.85
CA GLN A 156 -11.40 16.72 2.67
C GLN A 156 -12.43 16.60 1.52
N LEU A 157 -12.15 15.77 0.51
CA LEU A 157 -13.06 15.59 -0.63
C LEU A 157 -14.30 14.75 -0.29
N PHE A 158 -14.24 13.97 0.78
CA PHE A 158 -15.23 12.95 1.15
C PHE A 158 -16.02 13.30 2.42
N GLN A 159 -16.32 14.59 2.59
CA GLN A 159 -17.12 15.12 3.71
C GLN A 159 -18.62 15.28 3.36
N GLY A 160 -19.48 15.32 4.38
CA GLY A 160 -20.92 15.57 4.22
C GLY A 160 -21.64 14.47 3.43
N ASN A 161 -22.39 14.84 2.40
CA ASN A 161 -23.17 13.90 1.58
C ASN A 161 -22.31 13.05 0.63
N ARG A 162 -21.00 13.30 0.55
CA ARG A 162 -20.02 12.49 -0.21
C ARG A 162 -19.39 11.41 0.68
N LYS A 163 -20.19 10.85 1.61
CA LYS A 163 -19.73 9.79 2.51
C LYS A 163 -19.20 8.62 1.69
N LEU A 164 -18.00 8.22 2.03
CA LEU A 164 -17.33 7.13 1.37
C LEU A 164 -17.88 5.78 1.86
N GLN A 165 -17.88 4.79 0.97
CA GLN A 165 -18.12 3.40 1.38
C GLN A 165 -16.87 2.87 2.09
N THR A 166 -16.99 2.67 3.40
CA THR A 166 -15.86 2.37 4.30
C THR A 166 -15.50 0.89 4.36
N SER A 167 -16.26 0.03 3.66
CA SER A 167 -16.11 -1.43 3.71
C SER A 167 -16.04 -2.07 2.33
N THR A 168 -14.95 -2.80 2.07
CA THR A 168 -14.72 -3.49 0.80
C THR A 168 -14.38 -4.96 1.02
N LEU A 169 -15.01 -5.87 0.28
CA LEU A 169 -14.69 -7.30 0.26
C LEU A 169 -13.87 -7.62 -1.00
N LEU A 170 -12.63 -8.06 -0.80
CA LEU A 170 -11.77 -8.62 -1.83
C LEU A 170 -11.93 -10.13 -1.88
N TYR A 171 -12.23 -10.67 -3.06
CA TYR A 171 -12.42 -12.10 -3.24
C TYR A 171 -11.70 -12.64 -4.48
N GLY A 172 -11.61 -13.96 -4.62
CA GLY A 172 -10.98 -14.65 -5.76
C GLY A 172 -9.94 -15.68 -5.31
N PRO A 173 -9.23 -16.34 -6.23
CA PRO A 173 -8.29 -17.40 -5.90
C PRO A 173 -7.15 -16.95 -4.96
N ARG A 174 -6.65 -17.89 -4.16
CA ARG A 174 -5.49 -17.66 -3.28
C ARG A 174 -4.24 -17.39 -4.15
N GLY A 175 -3.35 -16.52 -3.70
CA GLY A 175 -2.11 -16.23 -4.43
C GLY A 175 -2.25 -15.24 -5.60
N THR A 176 -3.40 -14.58 -5.74
CA THR A 176 -3.66 -13.50 -6.71
C THR A 176 -3.17 -12.12 -6.26
N GLY A 177 -2.53 -12.01 -5.10
CA GLY A 177 -1.93 -10.74 -4.64
C GLY A 177 -2.86 -9.79 -3.89
N LYS A 178 -4.04 -10.24 -3.39
CA LYS A 178 -4.99 -9.39 -2.65
C LYS A 178 -4.33 -8.61 -1.49
N THR A 179 -3.60 -9.32 -0.63
CA THR A 179 -2.91 -8.71 0.51
C THR A 179 -1.74 -7.84 0.07
N GLU A 180 -1.02 -8.25 -0.96
CA GLU A 180 0.14 -7.49 -1.45
C GLU A 180 -0.29 -6.14 -2.02
N LEU A 181 -1.42 -6.10 -2.74
CA LEU A 181 -1.98 -4.86 -3.25
C LEU A 181 -2.39 -3.90 -2.14
N LEU A 182 -2.96 -4.42 -1.04
CA LEU A 182 -3.27 -3.59 0.12
C LEU A 182 -2.02 -3.07 0.83
N ARG A 183 -0.95 -3.87 0.89
CA ARG A 183 0.35 -3.39 1.42
C ARG A 183 0.91 -2.26 0.57
N GLN A 184 0.84 -2.39 -0.76
CA GLN A 184 1.26 -1.33 -1.67
C GLN A 184 0.42 -0.07 -1.46
N ILE A 185 -0.91 -0.17 -1.44
CA ILE A 185 -1.80 1.00 -1.25
C ILE A 185 -1.56 1.67 0.11
N ALA A 186 -1.40 0.88 1.18
CA ALA A 186 -1.10 1.41 2.51
C ALA A 186 0.24 2.16 2.53
N SER A 187 1.27 1.60 1.87
CA SER A 187 2.57 2.24 1.69
C SER A 187 2.45 3.56 0.94
N ASP A 188 1.78 3.55 -0.20
CA ASP A 188 1.62 4.72 -1.07
C ASP A 188 0.86 5.85 -0.35
N CYS A 189 -0.10 5.49 0.50
CA CYS A 189 -0.92 6.43 1.28
C CYS A 189 -0.34 6.78 2.66
N LYS A 190 0.81 6.19 3.05
CA LYS A 190 1.40 6.30 4.40
C LYS A 190 0.39 5.98 5.51
N ALA A 191 -0.49 5.02 5.27
CA ALA A 191 -1.51 4.58 6.20
C ALA A 191 -1.02 3.39 7.04
N LEU A 192 -1.51 3.29 8.27
CA LEU A 192 -1.27 2.14 9.14
C LEU A 192 -2.03 0.91 8.58
N LEU A 193 -1.32 -0.19 8.31
CA LEU A 193 -1.95 -1.42 7.85
C LEU A 193 -2.02 -2.44 8.99
N ILE A 194 -3.23 -2.86 9.34
CA ILE A 194 -3.49 -3.85 10.38
C ILE A 194 -4.10 -5.07 9.71
N ILE A 195 -3.37 -6.17 9.66
CA ILE A 195 -3.85 -7.44 9.10
C ILE A 195 -4.23 -8.35 10.24
N VAL A 196 -5.49 -8.78 10.25
CA VAL A 196 -6.11 -9.57 11.31
C VAL A 196 -6.56 -10.90 10.73
N ASN A 197 -6.12 -12.00 11.32
CA ASN A 197 -6.67 -13.32 11.00
C ASN A 197 -7.91 -13.61 11.86
N ILE A 198 -9.10 -13.48 11.27
CA ILE A 198 -10.34 -13.49 12.04
C ILE A 198 -10.71 -14.89 12.57
N SER A 199 -10.35 -15.95 11.83
CA SER A 199 -10.70 -17.32 12.21
C SER A 199 -10.01 -17.71 13.50
N MET A 200 -8.73 -17.38 13.64
CA MET A 200 -7.95 -17.64 14.84
C MET A 200 -8.47 -16.86 16.05
N ILE A 201 -8.81 -15.59 15.88
CA ILE A 201 -9.26 -14.73 17.00
C ILE A 201 -10.58 -15.22 17.58
N ILE A 202 -11.53 -15.62 16.72
CA ILE A 202 -12.83 -16.12 17.17
C ILE A 202 -12.72 -17.50 17.84
N GLU A 203 -11.79 -18.34 17.39
CA GLU A 203 -11.56 -19.65 18.01
C GLU A 203 -10.91 -19.54 19.40
N LEU A 204 -10.19 -18.46 19.67
CA LEU A 204 -9.43 -18.25 20.90
C LEU A 204 -10.22 -17.66 22.08
N GLU A 205 -11.53 -17.40 21.96
CA GLU A 205 -12.38 -16.66 22.93
C GLU A 205 -12.18 -17.00 24.43
N GLU A 206 -11.08 -16.55 25.01
CA GLU A 206 -11.00 -16.01 26.35
C GLU A 206 -11.48 -14.56 26.23
N GLN A 207 -12.56 -14.22 26.94
CA GLN A 207 -13.37 -13.00 26.72
C GLN A 207 -12.58 -11.67 26.70
N ASN A 208 -11.40 -11.65 27.30
CA ASN A 208 -10.58 -10.45 27.44
C ASN A 208 -9.68 -10.22 26.21
N THR A 209 -9.20 -11.27 25.56
CA THR A 209 -8.18 -11.17 24.50
C THR A 209 -8.66 -10.37 23.28
N VAL A 210 -9.89 -10.61 22.84
CA VAL A 210 -10.47 -9.89 21.68
C VAL A 210 -10.72 -8.42 22.03
N SER A 211 -11.20 -8.14 23.24
CA SER A 211 -11.48 -6.79 23.70
C SER A 211 -10.19 -5.99 23.89
N GLU A 212 -9.16 -6.60 24.47
CA GLU A 212 -7.83 -6.01 24.60
C GLU A 212 -7.21 -5.70 23.23
N LEU A 213 -7.31 -6.64 22.28
CA LEU A 213 -6.83 -6.42 20.93
C LEU A 213 -7.54 -5.23 20.25
N MET A 214 -8.85 -5.16 20.38
CA MET A 214 -9.64 -4.07 19.78
C MET A 214 -9.32 -2.72 20.42
N ASN A 215 -9.18 -2.67 21.76
CA ASN A 215 -8.76 -1.47 22.47
C ASN A 215 -7.37 -1.01 22.03
N GLN A 216 -6.45 -1.94 21.79
CA GLN A 216 -5.10 -1.62 21.30
C GLN A 216 -5.13 -1.11 19.85
N ILE A 217 -5.95 -1.72 18.98
CA ILE A 217 -6.15 -1.21 17.62
C ILE A 217 -6.63 0.24 17.69
N GLU A 218 -7.66 0.53 18.48
CA GLU A 218 -8.18 1.89 18.66
C GLU A 218 -7.12 2.88 19.18
N GLN A 219 -6.27 2.46 20.12
CA GLN A 219 -5.16 3.28 20.60
C GLN A 219 -4.13 3.57 19.51
N GLN A 220 -3.80 2.58 18.69
CA GLN A 220 -2.80 2.69 17.63
C GLN A 220 -3.31 3.47 16.41
N THR A 221 -4.62 3.43 16.15
CA THR A 221 -5.27 4.18 15.06
C THR A 221 -5.50 5.63 15.41
N LYS A 222 -5.51 5.98 16.70
CA LYS A 222 -5.75 7.35 17.17
C LYS A 222 -4.86 8.37 16.43
N ASN A 223 -5.52 9.31 15.74
CA ASN A 223 -4.90 10.37 14.93
C ASN A 223 -4.06 9.88 13.74
N LYS A 224 -4.28 8.65 13.24
CA LYS A 224 -3.61 8.11 12.06
C LYS A 224 -4.63 7.54 11.08
N SER A 225 -4.41 7.75 9.78
CA SER A 225 -5.16 7.03 8.74
C SER A 225 -4.77 5.56 8.74
N PHE A 226 -5.76 4.66 8.68
CA PHE A 226 -5.50 3.22 8.79
C PHE A 226 -6.38 2.36 7.87
N ILE A 227 -5.90 1.14 7.62
CA ILE A 227 -6.60 0.08 6.89
C ILE A 227 -6.60 -1.17 7.76
N ILE A 228 -7.80 -1.67 8.12
CA ILE A 228 -7.97 -2.96 8.81
C ILE A 228 -8.31 -4.02 7.77
N VAL A 229 -7.53 -5.09 7.70
CA VAL A 229 -7.73 -6.22 6.78
C VAL A 229 -8.12 -7.46 7.57
N LEU A 230 -9.34 -7.95 7.37
CA LEU A 230 -9.85 -9.18 7.96
C LEU A 230 -9.65 -10.33 6.97
N LYS A 231 -8.70 -11.23 7.24
CA LYS A 231 -8.39 -12.39 6.40
C LYS A 231 -9.13 -13.65 6.85
N GLN A 232 -9.34 -14.56 5.91
CA GLN A 232 -9.84 -15.92 6.15
C GLN A 232 -11.23 -15.94 6.83
N LEU A 233 -12.11 -15.02 6.40
CA LEU A 233 -13.51 -14.97 6.84
C LEU A 233 -14.24 -16.30 6.62
N GLU A 234 -13.85 -17.07 5.60
CA GLU A 234 -14.42 -18.37 5.26
C GLU A 234 -14.01 -19.52 6.19
N GLU A 235 -12.93 -19.35 6.96
CA GLU A 235 -12.39 -20.40 7.84
C GLU A 235 -13.01 -20.40 9.23
N CYS A 236 -13.79 -19.36 9.57
CA CYS A 236 -14.53 -19.29 10.82
C CYS A 236 -15.61 -20.38 10.89
N LYS A 237 -15.37 -21.43 11.69
CA LYS A 237 -16.32 -22.53 11.90
C LYS A 237 -17.61 -22.08 12.60
N ASN A 238 -17.45 -21.23 13.63
CA ASN A 238 -18.57 -20.71 14.40
C ASN A 238 -19.08 -19.39 13.79
N ARG A 239 -20.14 -19.49 12.97
CA ARG A 239 -20.73 -18.35 12.27
C ARG A 239 -21.42 -17.38 13.22
N GLU A 240 -22.04 -17.87 14.30
CA GLU A 240 -22.73 -17.03 15.28
C GLU A 240 -21.75 -16.11 15.99
N LYS A 241 -20.61 -16.64 16.43
CA LYS A 241 -19.54 -15.84 17.05
C LYS A 241 -18.97 -14.80 16.09
N LEU A 242 -18.80 -15.14 14.81
CA LEU A 242 -18.37 -14.17 13.79
C LEU A 242 -19.36 -13.01 13.66
N ILE A 243 -20.66 -13.31 13.64
CA ILE A 243 -21.71 -12.28 13.59
C ILE A 243 -21.68 -11.43 14.86
N GLN A 244 -21.62 -12.05 16.03
CA GLN A 244 -21.52 -11.36 17.32
C GLN A 244 -20.27 -10.46 17.40
N PHE A 245 -19.14 -10.90 16.85
CA PHE A 245 -17.93 -10.08 16.77
C PHE A 245 -18.19 -8.79 15.95
N PHE A 246 -18.78 -8.93 14.76
CA PHE A 246 -19.08 -7.77 13.92
C PHE A 246 -20.14 -6.84 14.54
N GLU A 247 -21.14 -7.39 15.25
CA GLU A 247 -22.15 -6.63 15.97
C GLU A 247 -21.58 -5.89 17.18
N LYS A 248 -20.75 -6.57 17.98
CA LYS A 248 -20.17 -6.05 19.22
C LYS A 248 -19.16 -4.93 18.98
N TYR A 249 -18.24 -5.12 18.03
CA TYR A 249 -17.14 -4.19 17.82
C TYR A 249 -17.41 -3.16 16.72
N ASN A 250 -18.52 -3.30 16.00
CA ASN A 250 -19.00 -2.41 14.94
C ASN A 250 -17.88 -1.60 14.27
N LEU A 251 -16.97 -2.30 13.57
CA LEU A 251 -15.76 -1.72 12.97
C LEU A 251 -16.05 -0.52 12.05
N LYS A 252 -17.28 -0.42 11.52
CA LYS A 252 -17.74 0.76 10.77
C LYS A 252 -17.80 2.01 11.65
N SER A 253 -18.31 1.88 12.87
CA SER A 253 -18.35 2.99 13.83
C SER A 253 -16.96 3.49 14.19
N LEU A 254 -15.96 2.59 14.28
CA LEU A 254 -14.56 2.98 14.50
C LEU A 254 -14.01 3.80 13.33
N VAL A 255 -14.39 3.44 12.10
CA VAL A 255 -14.00 4.18 10.90
C VAL A 255 -14.74 5.52 10.78
N GLU A 256 -16.00 5.58 11.20
CA GLU A 256 -16.83 6.79 11.11
C GLU A 256 -16.57 7.79 12.25
N SER A 257 -16.07 7.35 13.40
CA SER A 257 -15.82 8.20 14.56
C SER A 257 -14.51 8.99 14.46
N GLU A 258 -13.54 8.50 13.69
CA GLU A 258 -12.28 9.20 13.49
C GLU A 258 -12.39 10.25 12.35
N ARG A 259 -11.84 11.45 12.58
CA ARG A 259 -11.80 12.54 11.58
C ARG A 259 -10.89 12.23 10.37
N LEU A 260 -10.28 11.06 10.35
CA LEU A 260 -9.32 10.61 9.35
C LEU A 260 -9.95 9.49 8.54
N ALA A 261 -9.72 9.51 7.23
CA ALA A 261 -10.23 8.45 6.36
C ALA A 261 -9.60 7.11 6.74
N SER A 262 -10.45 6.11 6.96
CA SER A 262 -10.05 4.75 7.32
C SER A 262 -10.94 3.75 6.57
N ASN A 263 -10.47 2.51 6.42
CA ASN A 263 -11.20 1.49 5.65
C ASN A 263 -11.10 0.11 6.30
N VAL A 264 -12.19 -0.65 6.24
CA VAL A 264 -12.25 -2.06 6.65
C VAL A 264 -12.35 -2.95 5.42
N ILE A 265 -11.43 -3.89 5.30
CA ILE A 265 -11.29 -4.73 4.11
C ILE A 265 -11.40 -6.19 4.48
N GLY A 266 -12.42 -6.88 3.95
CA GLY A 266 -12.52 -8.32 4.04
C GLY A 266 -11.72 -8.98 2.93
N CYS A 267 -10.94 -10.02 3.22
CA CYS A 267 -10.25 -10.83 2.23
C CYS A 267 -10.70 -12.29 2.36
N THR A 268 -11.22 -12.86 1.28
CA THR A 268 -11.66 -14.26 1.24
C THR A 268 -11.24 -14.95 -0.04
N ASN A 269 -10.97 -16.25 0.07
CA ASN A 269 -10.78 -17.10 -1.10
C ASN A 269 -12.06 -17.86 -1.48
N GLN A 270 -13.09 -17.89 -0.62
CA GLN A 270 -14.32 -18.65 -0.84
C GLN A 270 -15.55 -17.81 -0.45
N PRO A 271 -15.92 -16.83 -1.29
CA PRO A 271 -16.96 -15.86 -0.94
C PRO A 271 -18.36 -16.49 -0.78
N TRP A 272 -18.62 -17.67 -1.36
CA TRP A 272 -19.85 -18.43 -1.16
C TRP A 272 -20.00 -19.04 0.24
N LYS A 273 -18.90 -19.19 1.00
CA LYS A 273 -18.96 -19.66 2.40
C LYS A 273 -19.33 -18.56 3.39
N ILE A 274 -19.26 -17.30 2.97
CA ILE A 274 -19.54 -16.16 3.83
C ILE A 274 -21.05 -16.03 4.04
N HIS A 275 -21.46 -15.97 5.31
CA HIS A 275 -22.86 -15.79 5.67
C HIS A 275 -23.39 -14.43 5.21
N HIS A 276 -24.67 -14.38 4.83
CA HIS A 276 -25.29 -13.17 4.29
C HIS A 276 -25.20 -11.96 5.24
N SER A 277 -25.29 -12.16 6.56
CA SER A 277 -25.14 -11.09 7.56
C SER A 277 -23.78 -10.41 7.47
N VAL A 278 -22.70 -11.19 7.36
CA VAL A 278 -21.33 -10.66 7.22
C VAL A 278 -21.14 -10.04 5.83
N ARG A 279 -21.66 -10.68 4.78
CA ARG A 279 -21.57 -10.18 3.41
C ARG A 279 -22.25 -8.82 3.20
N ARG A 280 -23.30 -8.49 3.97
CA ARG A 280 -23.99 -7.20 3.95
C ARG A 280 -23.19 -6.07 4.60
N ILE A 281 -22.22 -6.39 5.45
CA ILE A 281 -21.32 -5.40 6.07
C ILE A 281 -20.44 -4.77 5.00
N PHE A 282 -19.97 -5.56 4.04
CA PHE A 282 -19.14 -5.09 2.93
C PHE A 282 -20.01 -4.54 1.80
N GLU A 283 -19.93 -3.23 1.62
CA GLU A 283 -20.73 -2.49 0.62
C GLU A 283 -20.18 -2.69 -0.79
N ASN A 284 -18.85 -2.77 -0.90
CA ASN A 284 -18.16 -3.03 -2.16
C ASN A 284 -17.62 -4.45 -2.25
N ARG A 285 -17.56 -4.97 -3.47
CA ARG A 285 -16.99 -6.28 -3.80
C ARG A 285 -16.03 -6.11 -4.97
N VAL A 286 -14.79 -6.59 -4.80
CA VAL A 286 -13.76 -6.52 -5.82
C VAL A 286 -13.20 -7.91 -6.07
N GLU A 287 -13.38 -8.39 -7.30
CA GLU A 287 -12.85 -9.66 -7.76
C GLU A 287 -11.38 -9.53 -8.13
N PHE A 288 -10.55 -10.45 -7.65
CA PHE A 288 -9.21 -10.67 -8.16
C PHE A 288 -9.21 -11.92 -9.03
N THR A 289 -9.05 -11.70 -10.33
CA THR A 289 -9.03 -12.75 -11.33
C THR A 289 -7.62 -13.33 -11.51
N LEU A 290 -7.53 -14.42 -12.26
CA LEU A 290 -6.25 -14.95 -12.73
C LEU A 290 -5.63 -14.02 -13.78
N MET A 291 -4.31 -14.08 -13.92
CA MET A 291 -3.56 -13.29 -14.90
C MET A 291 -3.89 -13.77 -16.32
N SER A 292 -4.09 -12.83 -17.24
CA SER A 292 -4.11 -13.11 -18.68
C SER A 292 -2.74 -13.55 -19.20
N GLU A 293 -2.68 -14.13 -20.40
CA GLU A 293 -1.41 -14.50 -21.05
C GLU A 293 -0.43 -13.31 -21.13
N LYS A 294 -0.94 -12.11 -21.50
CA LYS A 294 -0.15 -10.88 -21.55
C LYS A 294 0.43 -10.51 -20.18
N GLN A 295 -0.40 -10.56 -19.13
CA GLN A 295 0.03 -10.26 -17.76
C GLN A 295 1.03 -11.31 -17.23
N ARG A 296 0.89 -12.58 -17.62
CA ARG A 296 1.88 -13.62 -17.27
C ARG A 296 3.22 -13.38 -17.95
N LEU A 297 3.21 -12.96 -19.22
CA LEU A 297 4.42 -12.58 -19.95
C LEU A 297 5.14 -11.41 -19.27
N GLU A 298 4.42 -10.35 -18.91
CA GLU A 298 4.96 -9.23 -18.13
C GLU A 298 5.51 -9.69 -16.77
N PHE A 299 4.79 -10.59 -16.08
CA PHE A 299 5.22 -11.15 -14.81
C PHE A 299 6.54 -11.89 -14.92
N ILE A 300 6.67 -12.75 -15.93
CA ILE A 300 7.89 -13.52 -16.20
C ILE A 300 9.05 -12.56 -16.51
N ASN A 301 8.85 -11.59 -17.39
CA ASN A 301 9.88 -10.60 -17.73
C ASN A 301 10.38 -9.84 -16.50
N HIS A 302 9.46 -9.35 -15.67
CA HIS A 302 9.84 -8.65 -14.45
C HIS A 302 10.57 -9.57 -13.46
N LYS A 303 10.17 -10.84 -13.35
CA LYS A 303 10.88 -11.81 -12.51
C LYS A 303 12.30 -12.06 -13.00
N LEU A 304 12.50 -12.26 -14.30
CA LEU A 304 13.83 -12.43 -14.88
C LEU A 304 14.70 -11.19 -14.68
N PHE A 305 14.13 -9.99 -14.80
CA PHE A 305 14.83 -8.74 -14.53
C PHE A 305 15.34 -8.65 -13.08
N GLN A 306 14.55 -9.13 -12.10
CA GLN A 306 14.98 -9.19 -10.70
C GLN A 306 16.16 -10.15 -10.49
N PHE A 307 16.24 -11.21 -11.29
CA PHE A 307 17.24 -12.26 -11.13
C PHE A 307 18.31 -12.22 -12.23
N GLN A 308 18.83 -11.04 -12.57
CA GLN A 308 19.74 -10.68 -13.69
C GLN A 308 20.71 -11.76 -14.23
N GLN A 309 21.11 -12.74 -13.41
CA GLN A 309 21.90 -13.92 -13.75
C GLN A 309 21.19 -14.99 -14.60
N TYR A 310 19.86 -15.10 -14.57
CA TYR A 310 19.12 -16.08 -15.39
C TYR A 310 18.51 -15.40 -16.62
N LYS A 311 18.80 -15.95 -17.80
CA LYS A 311 18.30 -15.42 -19.07
C LYS A 311 17.48 -16.48 -19.77
N LEU A 312 16.37 -16.03 -20.35
CA LEU A 312 15.54 -16.80 -21.26
C LEU A 312 15.43 -16.03 -22.57
N GLN A 313 15.26 -16.75 -23.67
CA GLN A 313 14.96 -16.15 -24.97
C GLN A 313 13.51 -15.63 -24.99
N ASN A 314 13.25 -14.62 -25.84
CA ASN A 314 11.90 -14.06 -25.96
C ASN A 314 10.85 -15.11 -26.36
N ASN A 315 11.24 -16.10 -27.18
CA ASN A 315 10.36 -17.19 -27.61
C ASN A 315 10.01 -18.11 -26.44
N GLU A 316 10.99 -18.45 -25.60
CA GLU A 316 10.81 -19.26 -24.39
C GLU A 316 9.87 -18.56 -23.41
N ILE A 317 10.05 -17.25 -23.20
CA ILE A 317 9.18 -16.45 -22.32
C ILE A 317 7.72 -16.47 -22.81
N ALA A 318 7.52 -16.32 -24.12
CA ALA A 318 6.19 -16.38 -24.72
C ALA A 318 5.57 -17.79 -24.59
N GLU A 319 6.37 -18.85 -24.72
CA GLU A 319 5.92 -20.22 -24.51
C GLU A 319 5.55 -20.47 -23.04
N LEU A 320 6.40 -20.03 -22.08
CA LEU A 320 6.12 -20.10 -20.65
C LEU A 320 4.78 -19.43 -20.30
N ALA A 321 4.52 -18.25 -20.86
CA ALA A 321 3.26 -17.53 -20.62
C ALA A 321 2.02 -18.32 -21.11
N LYS A 322 2.16 -19.14 -22.15
CA LYS A 322 1.10 -20.01 -22.69
C LYS A 322 0.90 -21.26 -21.83
N ILE A 323 1.98 -21.98 -21.52
CA ILE A 323 1.91 -23.25 -20.78
C ILE A 323 1.52 -23.06 -19.30
N THR A 324 1.85 -21.90 -18.70
CA THR A 324 1.48 -21.55 -17.32
C THR A 324 0.04 -21.03 -17.21
N ASN A 325 -0.86 -21.50 -18.07
CA ASN A 325 -2.27 -21.12 -18.00
C ASN A 325 -2.86 -21.44 -16.62
N LYS A 326 -3.67 -20.53 -16.09
CA LYS A 326 -4.32 -20.58 -14.77
C LYS A 326 -3.39 -20.45 -13.56
N PHE A 327 -2.07 -20.32 -13.75
CA PHE A 327 -1.14 -20.12 -12.64
C PHE A 327 -1.44 -18.79 -11.93
N THR A 328 -1.45 -18.83 -10.61
CA THR A 328 -1.52 -17.63 -9.78
C THR A 328 -0.15 -16.96 -9.68
N GLY A 329 -0.10 -15.73 -9.16
CA GLY A 329 1.18 -15.05 -8.90
C GLY A 329 2.06 -15.84 -7.92
N MET A 330 1.45 -16.52 -6.95
CA MET A 330 2.15 -17.42 -6.04
C MET A 330 2.69 -18.67 -6.76
N ASP A 331 1.91 -19.27 -7.66
CA ASP A 331 2.36 -20.45 -8.42
C ASP A 331 3.56 -20.11 -9.32
N LEU A 332 3.51 -18.97 -10.02
CA LEU A 332 4.64 -18.50 -10.82
C LEU A 332 5.86 -18.20 -9.95
N LYS A 333 5.67 -17.53 -8.80
CA LYS A 333 6.78 -17.29 -7.86
C LYS A 333 7.43 -18.60 -7.41
N ASN A 334 6.62 -19.59 -7.01
CA ASN A 334 7.10 -20.90 -6.59
C ASN A 334 7.79 -21.65 -7.73
N LEU A 335 7.28 -21.53 -8.96
CA LEU A 335 7.89 -22.11 -10.16
C LEU A 335 9.32 -21.59 -10.34
N PHE A 336 9.50 -20.27 -10.36
CA PHE A 336 10.84 -19.67 -10.53
C PHE A 336 11.76 -20.00 -9.35
N THR A 337 11.28 -19.95 -8.11
CA THR A 337 12.10 -20.28 -6.94
C THR A 337 12.61 -21.73 -6.99
N LYS A 338 11.77 -22.70 -7.36
CA LYS A 338 12.18 -24.09 -7.52
C LYS A 338 13.13 -24.28 -8.71
N ALA A 339 12.84 -23.65 -9.84
CA ALA A 339 13.69 -23.74 -11.03
C ALA A 339 15.09 -23.18 -10.75
N ILE A 340 15.18 -22.05 -10.03
CA ILE A 340 16.44 -21.46 -9.56
C ILE A 340 17.20 -22.45 -8.68
N GLN A 341 16.53 -23.06 -7.70
CA GLN A 341 17.17 -24.03 -6.80
C GLN A 341 17.73 -25.23 -7.57
N ILE A 342 16.98 -25.77 -8.53
CA ILE A 342 17.43 -26.90 -9.37
C ILE A 342 18.61 -26.49 -10.24
N TYR A 343 18.53 -25.30 -10.85
CA TYR A 343 19.59 -24.78 -11.70
C TYR A 343 20.89 -24.57 -10.92
N GLU A 344 20.83 -23.97 -9.72
CA GLU A 344 21.99 -23.78 -8.86
C GLU A 344 22.62 -25.11 -8.41
N GLN A 345 21.80 -26.11 -8.09
CA GLN A 345 22.27 -27.45 -7.75
C GLN A 345 23.00 -28.12 -8.92
N LYS A 346 22.47 -27.98 -10.13
CA LYS A 346 23.07 -28.53 -11.36
C LYS A 346 24.37 -27.80 -11.73
N GLN A 347 24.41 -26.47 -11.59
CA GLN A 347 25.62 -25.68 -11.76
C GLN A 347 26.72 -26.10 -10.77
N TYR A 348 26.37 -26.34 -9.50
CA TYR A 348 27.30 -26.86 -8.51
C TYR A 348 27.81 -28.27 -8.85
N ALA A 349 26.93 -29.12 -9.40
CA ALA A 349 27.27 -30.45 -9.88
C ALA A 349 28.07 -30.46 -11.20
N LYS A 350 28.36 -29.29 -11.80
CA LYS A 350 29.02 -29.13 -13.10
C LYS A 350 28.27 -29.84 -14.25
N THR A 351 26.95 -29.94 -14.14
CA THR A 351 26.10 -30.39 -15.25
C THR A 351 25.67 -29.19 -16.06
N ASP A 352 25.95 -29.20 -17.36
CA ASP A 352 25.59 -28.12 -18.28
C ASP A 352 24.11 -28.31 -18.68
N GLN A 353 23.22 -27.54 -18.07
CA GLN A 353 21.81 -27.56 -18.41
C GLN A 353 21.24 -26.16 -18.36
N ASP A 354 20.45 -25.82 -19.39
CA ASP A 354 19.87 -24.50 -19.52
C ASP A 354 18.82 -24.23 -18.44
N PHE A 355 18.68 -22.95 -18.08
CA PHE A 355 17.69 -22.53 -17.09
C PHE A 355 16.25 -22.85 -17.56
N TYR A 356 15.99 -22.76 -18.86
CA TYR A 356 14.69 -23.09 -19.45
C TYR A 356 14.30 -24.55 -19.18
N ASP A 357 15.23 -25.49 -19.37
CA ASP A 357 14.97 -26.92 -19.11
C ASP A 357 14.67 -27.18 -17.64
N CYS A 358 15.35 -26.46 -16.74
CA CYS A 358 15.07 -26.54 -15.31
C CYS A 358 13.65 -26.06 -14.97
N ILE A 359 13.12 -25.06 -15.70
CA ILE A 359 11.72 -24.63 -15.55
C ILE A 359 10.77 -25.71 -16.07
N LEU A 360 11.08 -26.32 -17.22
CA LEU A 360 10.27 -27.41 -17.79
C LEU A 360 10.22 -28.62 -16.84
N ASP A 361 11.34 -29.00 -16.22
CA ASP A 361 11.41 -30.05 -15.21
C ASP A 361 10.43 -29.77 -14.05
N VAL A 362 10.37 -28.52 -13.58
CA VAL A 362 9.43 -28.13 -12.51
C VAL A 362 7.99 -28.19 -12.99
N LEU A 363 7.68 -27.79 -14.23
CA LEU A 363 6.32 -27.80 -14.79
C LEU A 363 5.76 -29.22 -15.01
N GLN A 364 6.61 -30.22 -15.13
CA GLN A 364 6.16 -31.62 -15.16
C GLN A 364 5.46 -31.98 -13.84
N VAL A 365 6.02 -31.54 -12.71
CA VAL A 365 5.53 -31.86 -11.36
C VAL A 365 4.53 -30.82 -10.84
N GLN A 366 4.77 -29.53 -11.06
CA GLN A 366 3.94 -28.45 -10.56
C GLN A 366 2.79 -28.13 -11.51
N LYS A 367 1.56 -28.32 -11.03
CA LYS A 367 0.33 -27.91 -11.73
C LYS A 367 -0.27 -26.65 -11.10
N SER A 368 -1.24 -26.05 -11.81
CA SER A 368 -2.03 -24.93 -11.31
C SER A 368 -2.67 -25.27 -9.96
N SER A 369 -2.62 -24.35 -9.01
CA SER A 369 -3.32 -24.49 -7.73
C SER A 369 -4.83 -24.28 -7.82
N VAL A 370 -5.31 -23.71 -8.93
CA VAL A 370 -6.71 -23.34 -9.15
C VAL A 370 -7.37 -24.30 -10.13
N GLN A 371 -8.55 -24.80 -9.75
CA GLN A 371 -9.37 -25.70 -10.58
C GLN A 371 -10.39 -24.94 -11.45
N ASP A 372 -10.82 -25.56 -12.56
CA ASP A 372 -11.85 -24.98 -13.43
C ASP A 372 -13.20 -24.83 -12.75
N SER A 373 -13.55 -25.78 -11.89
CA SER A 373 -14.76 -25.72 -11.05
C SER A 373 -14.76 -24.48 -10.16
N GLU A 374 -13.62 -24.10 -9.59
CA GLU A 374 -13.49 -22.91 -8.75
C GLU A 374 -13.68 -21.62 -9.57
N ILE A 375 -13.10 -21.55 -10.78
CA ILE A 375 -13.27 -20.40 -11.68
C ILE A 375 -14.74 -20.21 -12.05
N GLN A 376 -15.46 -21.30 -12.34
CA GLN A 376 -16.89 -21.28 -12.60
C GLN A 376 -17.69 -20.80 -11.38
N GLN A 377 -17.33 -21.26 -10.18
CA GLN A 377 -17.97 -20.80 -8.94
C GLN A 377 -17.77 -19.30 -8.70
N PHE A 378 -16.57 -18.76 -8.95
CA PHE A 378 -16.35 -17.31 -8.86
C PHE A 378 -17.20 -16.54 -9.87
N THR A 379 -17.30 -17.04 -11.11
CA THR A 379 -18.09 -16.43 -12.17
C THR A 379 -19.58 -16.38 -11.81
N GLN A 380 -20.11 -17.51 -11.32
CA GLN A 380 -21.50 -17.60 -10.87
C GLN A 380 -21.76 -16.67 -9.68
N TRP A 381 -20.88 -16.69 -8.68
CA TRP A 381 -21.01 -15.82 -7.50
C TRP A 381 -20.95 -14.34 -7.88
N LYS A 382 -20.10 -13.97 -8.84
CA LYS A 382 -20.03 -12.61 -9.37
C LYS A 382 -21.35 -12.20 -10.01
N GLN A 383 -21.93 -13.03 -10.87
CA GLN A 383 -23.22 -12.73 -11.52
C GLN A 383 -24.36 -12.55 -10.50
N GLU A 384 -24.32 -13.29 -9.39
CA GLU A 384 -25.37 -13.23 -8.37
C GLU A 384 -25.21 -12.05 -7.41
N PHE A 385 -23.97 -11.66 -7.06
CA PHE A 385 -23.71 -10.73 -5.96
C PHE A 385 -22.90 -9.48 -6.33
N CYS A 386 -22.42 -9.36 -7.55
CA CYS A 386 -21.69 -8.17 -8.03
C CYS A 386 -22.45 -7.54 -9.20
N ILE A 387 -22.69 -6.24 -9.10
CA ILE A 387 -23.34 -5.43 -10.15
C ILE A 387 -22.30 -5.04 -11.19
#